data_AF-D0MKT5-F1
#
_entry.id   AF-D0MKT5-F1
#
_cell.length_a   1.000
_cell.length_b   1.000
_cell.length_c   1.000
_cell.angle_alpha   90.00
_cell.angle_beta   90.00
_cell.angle_gamma   90.00
#
_symmetry.space_group_name_H-M   'P 1'
#
loop_
_entity.id
_entity.type
_entity.pdbx_description
1 polymer ?
#
loop_
_entity_poly.entity_id
_entity_poly.type
_entity_poly.pdbx_seq_one_letter_code
_entity_poly.pdbx_strand_id
1 'polypeptide(L)' 'MYAVRVDSNGRTLRVYDERGGMLFMRTMPTRIEQVSVSGNLLSVVGEQGRLWVYELPKGSLKYTR' A
#
# COMPACT_ATOMS: atom_id res chain seq x y z
N MET A 1 -4.20 7.71 -12.23
CA MET A 1 -4.27 7.92 -10.76
C MET A 1 -4.44 6.56 -10.07
N TYR A 2 -3.90 6.33 -8.87
CA TYR A 2 -4.01 5.03 -8.18
C TYR A 2 -4.97 5.11 -6.99
N ALA A 3 -5.79 4.07 -6.80
CA ALA A 3 -6.64 3.93 -5.62
C ALA A 3 -6.10 2.83 -4.70
N VAL A 4 -6.11 3.07 -3.39
CA VAL A 4 -5.68 2.10 -2.38
C VAL A 4 -6.83 1.88 -1.42
N ARG A 5 -7.17 0.60 -1.19
CA ARG A 5 -8.16 0.20 -0.19
C ARG A 5 -7.51 -0.72 0.82
N VAL A 6 -7.82 -0.49 2.08
CA VAL A 6 -7.42 -1.37 3.18
C VAL A 6 -8.65 -2.19 3.58
N ASP A 7 -8.46 -3.49 3.74
CA ASP A 7 -9.53 -4.40 4.15
C ASP A 7 -10.02 -4.14 5.57
N SER A 8 -11.19 -4.68 5.89
CA SER A 8 -11.81 -4.58 7.22
C SER A 8 -10.92 -5.11 8.35
N ASN A 9 -10.02 -6.05 8.07
CA ASN A 9 -9.04 -6.55 9.04
C ASN A 9 -7.87 -5.57 9.29
N GLY A 10 -7.77 -4.48 8.53
CA GLY A 10 -6.73 -3.46 8.64
C GLY A 10 -5.33 -3.92 8.23
N ARG A 11 -5.15 -5.09 7.61
CA ARG A 11 -3.82 -5.67 7.31
C ARG A 11 -3.56 -5.88 5.83
N THR A 12 -4.60 -6.04 5.04
CA THR A 12 -4.47 -6.24 3.60
C THR A 12 -4.75 -4.94 2.87
N LEU A 13 -3.82 -4.50 2.04
CA LEU A 13 -4.05 -3.41 1.10
C LEU A 13 -4.22 -3.97 -0.32
N ARG A 14 -5.13 -3.35 -1.08
CA ARG A 14 -5.33 -3.58 -2.51
C ARG A 14 -5.13 -2.28 -3.25
N VAL A 15 -4.35 -2.34 -4.33
CA VAL A 15 -4.05 -1.20 -5.20
C VAL A 15 -4.73 -1.42 -6.54
N TYR A 16 -5.39 -0.38 -7.03
CA TYR A 16 -6.13 -0.37 -8.27
C TYR A 16 -5.63 0.74 -9.20
N ASP A 17 -5.72 0.49 -10.49
CA ASP A 17 -5.62 1.54 -11.50
C ASP A 17 -6.89 2.42 -11.51
N GLU A 18 -6.86 3.47 -12.31
CA GLU A 18 -7.97 4.43 -12.45
C GLU A 18 -9.22 3.86 -13.11
N ARG A 19 -9.11 2.71 -13.78
CA ARG A 19 -10.22 1.98 -14.40
C ARG A 19 -10.83 0.95 -13.44
N GLY A 20 -10.31 0.85 -12.22
CA GLY A 20 -10.73 -0.13 -11.22
C GLY A 20 -10.08 -1.51 -11.37
N GLY A 21 -9.11 -1.66 -12.29
CA GLY A 21 -8.32 -2.88 -12.43
C GLY A 21 -7.40 -3.05 -11.23
N MET A 22 -7.44 -4.21 -10.58
CA MET A 22 -6.53 -4.51 -9.46
C MET A 22 -5.11 -4.71 -9.98
N LEU A 23 -4.18 -3.89 -9.51
CA LEU A 23 -2.76 -3.98 -9.86
C LEU A 23 -2.04 -5.02 -9.01
N PHE A 24 -2.20 -4.93 -7.68
CA PHE A 24 -1.69 -5.91 -6.75
C PHE A 24 -2.39 -5.83 -5.39
N MET A 25 -2.17 -6.87 -4.58
CA MET A 25 -2.60 -6.96 -3.20
C MET A 25 -1.40 -7.31 -2.33
N ARG A 26 -1.38 -6.82 -1.09
CA ARG A 26 -0.31 -7.13 -0.14
C ARG A 26 -0.83 -7.19 1.28
N THR A 27 -0.46 -8.25 2.00
CA THR A 27 -0.75 -8.42 3.43
C THR A 27 0.43 -7.92 4.24
N MET A 28 0.19 -6.99 5.16
CA MET A 28 1.19 -6.41 6.05
C MET A 28 1.38 -7.27 7.31
N PRO A 29 2.61 -7.32 7.86
CA PRO A 29 2.89 -8.04 9.09
C PRO A 29 2.19 -7.42 10.31
N THR A 30 1.90 -6.12 10.28
CA THR A 30 1.20 -5.37 11.34
C THR A 30 -0.08 -4.72 10.80
N ARG A 31 -0.92 -4.17 11.68
CA ARG A 31 -2.06 -3.36 11.27
C ARG A 31 -1.56 -2.09 10.55
N ILE A 32 -2.24 -1.72 9.48
CA ILE A 32 -2.03 -0.51 8.70
C ILE A 32 -2.70 0.65 9.44
N GLU A 33 -1.91 1.68 9.75
CA GLU A 33 -2.38 2.91 10.37
C GLU A 33 -2.59 4.01 9.32
N GLN A 34 -1.71 4.08 8.31
CA GLN A 34 -1.79 5.09 7.26
C GLN A 34 -1.33 4.55 5.91
N VAL A 35 -1.95 5.05 4.84
CA VAL A 35 -1.51 4.87 3.46
C VAL A 35 -1.46 6.22 2.76
N SER A 36 -0.46 6.41 1.90
CA SER A 36 -0.35 7.61 1.07
C SER A 36 0.23 7.25 -0.30
N VAL A 37 -0.28 7.90 -1.35
CA VAL A 37 0.22 7.76 -2.72
C VAL A 37 0.80 9.09 -3.15
N SER A 38 2.07 9.09 -3.59
CA SER A 38 2.77 10.25 -4.13
C SER A 38 3.48 9.86 -5.42
N GLY A 39 2.90 10.25 -6.56
CA GLY A 39 3.37 9.84 -7.88
C GLY A 39 3.34 8.32 -8.03
N ASN A 40 4.52 7.72 -8.25
CA ASN A 40 4.70 6.28 -8.40
C ASN A 40 5.09 5.57 -7.10
N LEU A 41 4.91 6.21 -5.94
CA LEU A 41 5.22 5.63 -4.65
C LEU A 41 3.95 5.46 -3.82
N LEU A 42 3.83 4.27 -3.23
CA LEU A 42 2.87 3.96 -2.16
C LEU A 42 3.62 3.85 -0.84
N SER A 43 3.34 4.74 0.10
CA SER A 43 3.81 4.65 1.47
C SER A 43 2.75 4.00 2.35
N VAL A 44 3.15 3.04 3.17
CA VAL A 44 2.31 2.33 4.13
C VAL A 44 2.98 2.43 5.49
N VAL A 45 2.27 3.02 6.46
CA VAL A 45 2.70 3.07 7.86
C VAL A 45 1.85 2.06 8.62
N GLY A 46 2.50 1.14 9.30
CA GLY A 46 1.85 0.23 10.24
C GLY A 46 2.18 0.56 11.68
N GLU A 47 1.71 -0.29 12.58
CA GLU A 47 1.93 -0.17 14.03
C GLU A 47 3.40 0.14 14.38
N GLN A 48 3.59 0.93 15.44
CA GLN A 48 4.90 1.37 15.93
C GLN A 48 5.66 2.26 14.92
N GLY A 49 4.98 2.82 13.93
CA GLY A 49 5.57 3.73 12.95
C GLY A 49 6.42 3.03 11.87
N ARG A 50 6.29 1.69 11.76
CA ARG A 50 7.01 0.92 10.74
C ARG A 50 6.54 1.33 9.36
N LEU A 51 7.47 1.66 8.47
CA LEU A 51 7.20 2.21 7.16
C LEU A 51 7.63 1.23 6.08
N TRP A 52 6.77 1.07 5.08
CA TRP A 52 7.08 0.41 3.81
C TRP A 52 6.76 1.35 2.66
N VAL A 53 7.66 1.41 1.67
CA VAL A 53 7.45 2.18 0.45
C VAL A 53 7.55 1.24 -0.73
N TYR A 54 6.52 1.24 -1.57
CA TYR A 54 6.40 0.41 -2.75
C TYR A 54 6.39 1.26 -4.02
N GLU A 55 6.96 0.74 -5.11
CA GLU A 55 6.84 1.35 -6.42
C GLU A 55 5.56 0.88 -7.12
N LEU A 56 4.83 1.83 -7.68
CA LEU A 56 3.65 1.60 -8.52
C LEU A 56 4.07 1.61 -10.00
N PRO A 57 3.37 0.84 -10.87
CA PRO A 57 2.25 -0.04 -10.57
C PRO A 57 2.66 -1.43 -10.05
N LYS A 58 3.96 -1.78 -10.10
CA LYS A 58 4.43 -3.16 -9.91
C LYS A 58 4.31 -3.69 -8.48
N GLY A 59 4.23 -2.80 -7.49
CA GLY A 59 4.17 -3.15 -6.07
C GLY A 59 5.48 -3.68 -5.50
N SER A 60 6.63 -3.44 -6.15
CA SER A 60 7.95 -3.82 -5.64
C SER A 60 8.31 -3.00 -4.40
N LEU A 61 8.82 -3.66 -3.36
CA LEU A 61 9.29 -2.96 -2.16
C LEU A 61 10.55 -2.17 -2.51
N LYS A 62 10.50 -0.85 -2.33
CA LYS A 62 11.62 0.07 -2.56
C LYS A 62 12.39 0.35 -1.29
N TYR A 63 11.68 0.49 -0.17
CA TYR A 63 12.27 0.89 1.11
C TYR A 63 11.43 0.40 2.28
N THR A 64 12.07 0.13 3.42
CA THR A 64 11.40 -0.12 4.69
C THR A 64 12.27 0.33 5.87
N ARG A 65 11.62 0.78 6.94
CA ARG A 65 12.23 1.11 8.24
C ARG A 65 11.31 0.71 9.37
#